data_AF-A0A7W7SDL1-F1
#
_entry.id   AF-A0A7W7SDL1-F1
#
_cell.length_a   1.000
_cell.length_b   1.000
_cell.length_c   1.000
_cell.angle_alpha   90.00
_cell.angle_beta   90.00
_cell.angle_gamma   90.00
#
_symmetry.space_group_name_H-M   'P 1'
#
loop_
_entity.id
_entity.type
_entity.pdbx_description
1 polymer ?
#
loop_
_entity_poly.entity_id
_entity_poly.type
_entity_poly.pdbx_seq_one_letter_code
_entity_poly.pdbx_strand_id
1 'polypeptide(L)' 'MSAALALGAALVTGPIAAEEVMVAPATIRKWVQLGHLTPAGNRGRALLFRLEDVFAAERATRRRPRS' A
#
# COMPACT_ATOMS: atom_id res chain seq x y z
N MET A 1 -8.25 14.04 -11.20
CA MET A 1 -8.27 15.20 -10.26
C MET A 1 -7.38 14.84 -9.09
N SER A 2 -6.33 15.61 -8.86
CA SER A 2 -5.24 15.26 -7.94
C SER A 2 -5.62 15.54 -6.49
N ALA A 3 -5.82 14.48 -5.70
CA ALA A 3 -6.03 14.51 -4.24
C ALA A 3 -4.71 14.42 -3.46
N ALA A 4 -3.57 14.68 -4.11
CA ALA A 4 -2.22 14.47 -3.57
C ALA A 4 -1.95 15.19 -2.24
N LEU A 5 -2.69 16.24 -1.91
CA LEU A 5 -2.47 17.06 -0.72
C LEU A 5 -3.29 16.63 0.52
N ALA A 6 -4.30 15.76 0.38
CA ALA A 6 -5.11 15.27 1.51
C ALA A 6 -4.69 13.87 2.03
N LEU A 7 -3.78 13.21 1.31
CA LEU A 7 -3.46 11.78 1.49
C LEU A 7 -2.55 11.47 2.69
N GLY A 8 -1.90 12.47 3.29
CA GLY A 8 -1.03 12.25 4.47
C GLY A 8 -1.76 11.78 5.73
N ALA A 9 -3.10 11.79 5.74
CA ALA A 9 -3.93 11.34 6.86
C ALA A 9 -4.99 10.30 6.48
N ALA A 10 -5.14 9.96 5.19
CA ALA A 10 -6.20 9.08 4.73
C ALA A 10 -5.77 7.61 4.80
N LEU A 11 -6.33 6.87 5.75
CA LEU A 11 -6.17 5.42 5.84
C LEU A 11 -7.05 4.72 4.80
N VAL A 12 -6.43 3.93 3.92
CA VAL A 12 -7.11 3.18 2.85
C VAL A 12 -7.11 1.68 3.12
N THR A 13 -8.09 0.95 2.61
CA THR A 13 -8.12 -0.52 2.68
C THR A 13 -7.18 -1.13 1.66
N GLY A 14 -6.84 -2.42 1.83
CA GLY A 14 -6.00 -3.15 0.90
C GLY A 14 -6.43 -3.11 -0.58
N PRO A 15 -7.73 -3.27 -0.92
CA PRO A 15 -8.21 -3.12 -2.30
C PRO A 15 -7.98 -1.72 -2.88
N ILE A 16 -8.34 -0.66 -2.13
CA ILE A 16 -8.12 0.73 -2.56
C ILE A 16 -6.61 0.99 -2.74
N ALA A 17 -5.79 0.57 -1.79
CA ALA A 17 -4.34 0.69 -1.89
C ALA A 17 -3.79 0.03 -3.17
N ALA A 18 -4.33 -1.12 -3.55
CA ALA A 18 -3.91 -1.85 -4.75
C ALA A 18 -4.26 -1.11 -6.04
N GLU A 19 -5.44 -0.49 -6.10
CA GLU A 19 -5.87 0.35 -7.22
C GLU A 19 -4.94 1.55 -7.41
N GLU A 20 -4.60 2.26 -6.33
CA GLU A 20 -3.74 3.46 -6.37
C GLU A 20 -2.33 3.19 -6.92
N VAL A 21 -1.79 1.98 -6.73
CA VAL A 21 -0.48 1.58 -7.28
C VAL A 21 -0.56 0.61 -8.45
N MET A 22 -1.78 0.38 -8.98
CA MET A 22 -2.04 -0.48 -10.14
C MET A 22 -1.48 -1.90 -9.99
N VAL A 23 -1.70 -2.53 -8.83
CA VAL A 23 -1.34 -3.93 -8.57
C VAL A 23 -2.56 -4.75 -8.17
N ALA A 24 -2.46 -6.07 -8.22
CA ALA A 24 -3.49 -6.93 -7.65
C ALA A 24 -3.50 -6.82 -6.11
N PRO A 25 -4.67 -6.93 -5.42
CA PRO A 25 -4.73 -6.92 -3.96
C PRO A 25 -3.87 -8.01 -3.28
N ALA A 26 -3.62 -9.13 -3.97
CA ALA A 26 -2.71 -10.17 -3.49
C ALA A 26 -1.26 -9.67 -3.34
N THR A 27 -0.83 -8.72 -4.18
CA THR A 27 0.49 -8.09 -4.10
C THR A 27 0.64 -7.28 -2.82
N ILE A 28 -0.39 -6.50 -2.43
CA ILE A 28 -0.40 -5.77 -1.15
C ILE A 28 -0.26 -6.74 0.03
N ARG A 29 -1.01 -7.86 0.02
CA ARG A 29 -0.87 -8.90 1.05
C ARG A 29 0.54 -9.47 1.09
N LYS A 30 1.15 -9.72 -0.08
CA LYS A 30 2.51 -10.24 -0.18
C LYS A 30 3.52 -9.24 0.37
N TRP A 31 3.37 -7.94 0.10
CA TRP A 31 4.23 -6.90 0.68
C TRP A 31 4.14 -6.86 2.19
N VAL A 32 2.93 -7.00 2.76
CA VAL A 32 2.77 -7.10 4.22
C VAL A 32 3.44 -8.33 4.78
N GLN A 33 3.23 -9.50 4.16
CA GLN A 33 3.86 -10.76 4.59
C GLN A 33 5.38 -10.72 4.53
N LEU A 34 5.94 -10.02 3.55
CA LEU A 34 7.39 -9.86 3.38
C LEU A 34 7.98 -8.69 4.20
N GLY A 35 7.15 -7.95 4.94
CA GLY A 35 7.59 -6.79 5.72
C GLY A 35 7.96 -5.56 4.89
N HIS A 36 7.54 -5.51 3.62
CA HIS A 36 7.73 -4.35 2.74
C HIS A 36 6.70 -3.25 2.97
N LEU A 37 5.58 -3.58 3.60
CA LEU A 37 4.51 -2.65 3.92
C LEU A 37 3.93 -2.98 5.31
N THR A 38 3.84 -1.97 6.17
CA THR A 38 3.26 -2.13 7.51
C THR A 38 1.84 -1.54 7.54
N PRO A 39 0.82 -2.29 8.00
CA PRO A 39 -0.49 -1.72 8.23
C PRO A 39 -0.45 -0.63 9.30
N ALA A 40 -1.09 0.50 9.03
CA ALA A 40 -1.21 1.61 9.99
C ALA A 40 -2.39 1.41 10.98
N GLY A 41 -3.22 0.40 10.75
CA GLY A 41 -4.31 0.02 11.65
C GLY A 41 -5.19 -1.06 11.04
N ASN A 42 -6.35 -1.28 11.65
CA ASN A 42 -7.38 -2.16 11.11
C ASN A 42 -8.79 -1.57 11.35
N ARG A 43 -9.75 -2.00 10.54
CA ARG A 43 -11.18 -1.79 10.74
C ARG A 43 -11.87 -3.15 10.64
N GLY A 44 -12.09 -3.77 11.79
CA GLY A 44 -12.52 -5.17 11.86
C GLY A 44 -11.44 -6.09 11.26
N ARG A 45 -11.79 -6.83 10.22
CA ARG A 45 -10.84 -7.73 9.52
C ARG A 45 -10.05 -7.03 8.41
N ALA A 46 -10.40 -5.80 8.05
CA ALA A 46 -9.72 -5.06 6.99
C ALA A 46 -8.49 -4.34 7.56
N LEU A 47 -7.31 -4.62 6.99
CA LEU A 47 -6.10 -3.85 7.26
C LEU A 47 -6.20 -2.48 6.59
N LEU A 48 -5.69 -1.47 7.29
CA LEU A 48 -5.66 -0.09 6.83
C LEU A 48 -4.21 0.34 6.60
N PHE A 49 -4.00 1.09 5.53
CA PHE A 49 -2.69 1.51 5.06
C PHE A 49 -2.66 3.01 4.87
N ARG A 50 -1.51 3.58 5.25
CA ARG A 50 -1.09 4.91 4.83
C ARG A 50 -0.71 4.86 3.36
N LEU A 51 -1.23 5.78 2.55
CA LEU A 51 -0.96 5.73 1.12
C LEU A 51 0.51 6.07 0.83
N GLU A 52 1.16 6.88 1.67
CA GLU A 52 2.59 7.17 1.59
C GLU A 52 3.45 5.90 1.69
N ASP A 53 3.10 4.98 2.59
CA ASP A 53 3.82 3.72 2.80
C ASP A 53 3.58 2.74 1.64
N VAL A 54 2.37 2.73 1.07
CA VAL A 54 2.03 1.91 -0.11
C VAL A 54 2.87 2.33 -1.31
N PHE A 55 2.96 3.65 -1.58
CA PHE A 55 3.81 4.16 -2.65
C PHE A 55 5.30 3.91 -2.39
N ALA A 56 5.76 3.98 -1.13
CA ALA A 56 7.14 3.66 -0.79
C ALA A 56 7.46 2.17 -1.08
N ALA A 57 6.56 1.25 -0.70
CA ALA A 57 6.68 -0.17 -0.96
C ALA A 57 6.69 -0.49 -2.47
N GLU A 58 5.83 0.17 -3.25
CA GLU A 58 5.79 0.04 -4.71
C GLU A 58 7.16 0.39 -5.34
N ARG A 59 7.72 1.55 -4.97
CA ARG A 59 9.01 2.00 -5.52
C ARG A 59 10.14 1.07 -5.13
N ALA A 60 10.17 0.61 -3.87
CA ALA A 60 11.19 -0.30 -3.38
C ALA A 60 11.15 -1.65 -4.12
N THR A 61 9.94 -2.17 -4.39
CA THR A 61 9.76 -3.46 -5.05
C THR A 61 9.99 -3.40 -6.55
N ARG A 62 9.68 -2.29 -7.24
CA ARG A 62 10.02 -2.09 -8.65
C ARG A 62 11.51 -1.90 -8.91
N ARG A 63 12.25 -1.33 -7.96
CA ARG A 63 13.70 -1.09 -8.08
C ARG A 63 14.55 -2.32 -7.77
N ARG A 64 13.96 -3.40 -7.27
CA ARG A 64 14.71 -4.62 -6.94
C ARG A 64 15.06 -5.38 -8.23
N PRO A 65 16.36 -5.52 -8.58
CA PRO A 65 16.76 -6.35 -9.71
C PRO A 65 16.33 -7.79 -9.45
N ARG A 66 15.85 -8.48 -10.49
CA ARG A 66 15.64 -9.92 -10.44
C ARG A 66 17.03 -10.56 -10.56
N SER A 67 17.55 -11.08 -9.46
CA SER A 67 18.77 -11.90 -9.41
C SER A 67 18.51 -13.28 -9.99
#